data_AF-A0A5J5F3H4-F1
#
_entry.id   AF-A0A5J5F3H4-F1
#
_cell.length_a   1.000
_cell.length_b   1.000
_cell.length_c   1.000
_cell.angle_alpha   90.00
_cell.angle_beta   90.00
_cell.angle_gamma   90.00
#
_symmetry.space_group_name_H-M   'P 1'
#
loop_
_entity.id
_entity.type
_entity.pdbx_description
1 polymer ?
#
loop_
_entity_poly.entity_id
_entity_poly.type
_entity_poly.pdbx_seq_one_letter_code
_entity_poly.pdbx_strand_id
1 'polypeptide(L)'
;MAQIERIHASKAQETFGTSCVDLISSALGGQVLSFSDQFFADAANLINPASPIRKPGYFVETGAWYDGWETRRHNPEPADWVIIKLGVPSGKVHGVEVDTAFFSGNHAPAVSVEGVFLEGREPDQDTVWESILPRQECGPTQRHVWRLPEPTRDAYSHVRLNMYPDGGIARFRLFGTVVPVFPTDPESIIDLAHVANGGLAVSCSDQHFGTRHNLLLPGRGKDMGDGWETARSRVPGHVDWTVIKLGAKGYIEEVIADTLHFRGNFPQAIEVYAINSDEHEVPAEDARWELIVPRSPCAKDTEHAFPSTLLQNTQSKVVSHVKLVIIPDGGVKRLRVFGKRALKA
;
A
#
# COMPACT_ATOMS: atom_id res chain seq x y z
N MET A 1 21.30 -20.34 -9.22
CA MET A 1 20.88 -18.99 -8.81
C MET A 1 19.38 -18.94 -9.03
N ALA A 2 18.59 -18.64 -8.00
CA ALA A 2 17.15 -18.57 -8.15
C ALA A 2 16.80 -17.42 -9.11
N GLN A 3 15.96 -17.68 -10.10
CA GLN A 3 15.68 -16.76 -11.21
C GLN A 3 14.43 -15.95 -10.91
N ILE A 4 14.40 -14.70 -11.37
CA ILE A 4 13.20 -13.85 -11.31
C ILE A 4 12.07 -14.52 -12.10
N GLU A 5 10.91 -14.63 -11.48
CA GLU A 5 9.75 -15.30 -12.06
C GLU A 5 8.77 -14.26 -12.60
N ARG A 6 8.41 -14.35 -13.88
CA ARG A 6 7.30 -13.58 -14.43
C ARG A 6 6.01 -14.31 -14.12
N ILE A 7 5.15 -13.70 -13.31
CA ILE A 7 3.86 -14.27 -12.93
C ILE A 7 2.72 -13.61 -13.73
N HIS A 8 1.62 -14.35 -13.90
CA HIS A 8 0.44 -13.81 -14.55
C HIS A 8 -0.19 -12.70 -13.68
N ALA A 9 -0.61 -11.59 -14.28
CA ALA A 9 -1.10 -10.41 -13.56
C ALA A 9 -2.32 -10.69 -12.64
N SER A 10 -3.12 -11.71 -12.96
CA SER A 10 -4.24 -12.14 -12.10
C SER A 10 -3.78 -12.77 -10.78
N LYS A 11 -2.53 -13.25 -10.70
CA LYS A 11 -1.94 -13.85 -9.49
C LYS A 11 -1.21 -12.85 -8.62
N ALA A 12 -1.10 -11.58 -9.03
CA ALA A 12 -0.38 -10.56 -8.26
C ALA A 12 -0.96 -10.39 -6.85
N GLN A 13 -2.28 -10.34 -6.73
CA GLN A 13 -2.96 -10.18 -5.44
C GLN A 13 -2.75 -11.39 -4.53
N GLU A 14 -2.81 -12.60 -5.07
CA GLU A 14 -2.51 -13.85 -4.34
C GLU A 14 -1.05 -13.88 -3.88
N THR A 15 -0.13 -13.42 -4.73
CA THR A 15 1.32 -13.50 -4.47
C THR A 15 1.79 -12.47 -3.44
N PHE A 16 1.28 -11.24 -3.51
CA PHE A 16 1.81 -10.13 -2.72
C PHE A 16 0.82 -9.60 -1.67
N GLY A 17 -0.49 -9.80 -1.87
CA GLY A 17 -1.52 -9.08 -1.11
C GLY A 17 -1.59 -9.38 0.38
N THR A 18 -1.10 -10.53 0.85
CA THR A 18 -1.10 -10.85 2.30
C THR A 18 0.20 -10.46 3.01
N SER A 19 1.25 -10.12 2.26
CA SER A 19 2.61 -9.93 2.81
C SER A 19 3.27 -8.61 2.45
N CYS A 20 2.78 -7.91 1.42
CA CYS A 20 3.41 -6.73 0.86
C CYS A 20 2.45 -5.54 0.75
N VAL A 21 3.04 -4.35 0.65
CA VAL A 21 2.37 -3.11 0.22
C VAL A 21 3.07 -2.56 -1.02
N ASP A 22 2.42 -1.63 -1.73
CA ASP A 22 3.08 -0.85 -2.78
C ASP A 22 3.89 0.29 -2.15
N LEU A 23 5.20 0.10 -2.03
CA LEU A 23 6.12 0.97 -1.28
C LEU A 23 6.24 2.38 -1.89
N ILE A 24 5.93 2.53 -3.18
CA ILE A 24 6.06 3.79 -3.93
C ILE A 24 4.72 4.46 -4.20
N SER A 25 3.60 3.89 -3.75
CA SER A 25 2.27 4.46 -3.99
C SER A 25 2.17 5.89 -3.50
N SER A 26 1.58 6.78 -4.30
CA SER A 26 1.31 8.16 -3.85
C SER A 26 0.32 8.22 -2.68
N ALA A 27 -0.55 7.20 -2.53
CA ALA A 27 -1.45 7.08 -1.38
C ALA A 27 -0.70 6.80 -0.06
N LEU A 28 0.47 6.17 -0.16
CA LEU A 28 1.40 5.93 0.95
C LEU A 28 2.31 7.14 1.20
N GLY A 29 2.35 8.10 0.28
CA GLY A 29 3.26 9.25 0.32
C GLY A 29 4.48 9.11 -0.60
N GLY A 30 4.50 8.12 -1.50
CA GLY A 30 5.55 8.00 -2.51
C GLY A 30 5.57 9.22 -3.43
N GLN A 31 6.75 9.60 -3.89
CA GLN A 31 6.97 10.87 -4.60
C GLN A 31 7.96 10.69 -5.75
N VAL A 32 7.58 11.15 -6.94
CA VAL A 32 8.52 11.34 -8.04
C VAL A 32 9.41 12.55 -7.72
N LEU A 33 10.72 12.35 -7.68
CA LEU A 33 11.70 13.40 -7.39
C LEU A 33 12.23 14.05 -8.67
N SER A 34 12.57 13.23 -9.66
CA SER A 34 13.12 13.67 -10.94
C SER A 34 12.90 12.62 -12.02
N PHE A 35 13.04 13.03 -13.27
CA PHE A 35 12.86 12.22 -14.46
C PHE A 35 13.71 12.79 -15.60
N SER A 36 13.99 11.98 -16.62
CA SER A 36 14.70 12.41 -17.83
C SER A 36 13.82 13.28 -18.74
N ASP A 37 12.58 12.85 -18.99
CA ASP A 37 11.58 13.52 -19.82
C ASP A 37 10.17 13.13 -19.34
N GLN A 38 9.15 13.91 -19.71
CA GLN A 38 7.73 13.62 -19.46
C GLN A 38 6.82 14.34 -20.46
N PHE A 39 7.29 14.48 -21.71
CA PHE A 39 6.70 15.40 -22.68
C PHE A 39 5.23 15.12 -22.99
N PHE A 40 4.83 13.85 -23.14
CA PHE A 40 3.44 13.50 -23.48
C PHE A 40 2.59 13.27 -22.24
N ALA A 41 3.14 12.71 -21.16
CA ALA A 41 2.42 12.48 -19.92
C ALA A 41 3.33 12.44 -18.68
N ASP A 42 2.82 12.97 -17.56
CA ASP A 42 3.55 13.20 -16.30
C ASP A 42 3.98 11.89 -15.61
N ALA A 43 5.24 11.86 -15.15
CA ALA A 43 5.80 10.74 -14.41
C ALA A 43 5.05 10.43 -13.09
N ALA A 44 4.42 11.43 -12.48
CA ALA A 44 3.63 11.27 -11.25
C ALA A 44 2.44 10.30 -11.41
N ASN A 45 1.96 10.07 -12.65
CA ASN A 45 0.88 9.10 -12.91
C ASN A 45 1.29 7.65 -12.61
N LEU A 46 2.59 7.32 -12.67
CA LEU A 46 3.09 5.96 -12.45
C LEU A 46 2.69 5.39 -11.09
N ILE A 47 2.75 6.22 -10.06
CA ILE A 47 2.55 5.85 -8.66
C ILE A 47 1.11 6.07 -8.16
N ASN A 48 0.22 6.55 -9.03
CA ASN A 48 -1.20 6.75 -8.70
C ASN A 48 -1.84 5.39 -8.34
N PRO A 49 -2.48 5.21 -7.17
CA PRO A 49 -3.07 3.92 -6.75
C PRO A 49 -4.22 3.44 -7.67
N ALA A 50 -4.91 4.36 -8.34
CA ALA A 50 -6.04 4.00 -9.20
C ALA A 50 -5.56 3.26 -10.45
N SER A 51 -6.39 2.33 -10.94
CA SER A 51 -6.19 1.72 -12.25
C SER A 51 -6.14 2.80 -13.33
N PRO A 52 -5.25 2.67 -14.33
CA PRO A 52 -5.19 3.63 -15.42
C PRO A 52 -6.51 3.69 -16.19
N ILE A 53 -6.85 4.89 -16.67
CA ILE A 53 -8.03 5.12 -17.51
C ILE A 53 -7.65 5.65 -18.89
N ARG A 54 -8.56 5.50 -19.86
CA ARG A 54 -8.41 6.08 -21.21
C ARG A 54 -9.54 7.03 -21.52
N LYS A 55 -9.21 8.15 -22.17
CA LYS A 55 -10.19 9.11 -22.71
C LYS A 55 -10.02 9.27 -24.23
N PRO A 56 -10.56 8.36 -25.05
CA PRO A 56 -10.44 8.44 -26.51
C PRO A 56 -10.94 9.80 -27.03
N GLY A 57 -10.16 10.43 -27.91
CA GLY A 57 -10.50 11.74 -28.49
C GLY A 57 -10.22 12.95 -27.59
N TYR A 58 -9.71 12.75 -26.37
CA TYR A 58 -9.26 13.83 -25.51
C TYR A 58 -7.77 14.13 -25.76
N PHE A 59 -7.47 15.35 -26.19
CA PHE A 59 -6.13 15.82 -26.51
C PHE A 59 -5.71 16.94 -25.56
N VAL A 60 -4.44 16.94 -25.19
CA VAL A 60 -3.73 18.03 -24.52
C VAL A 60 -2.77 18.68 -25.52
N GLU A 61 -2.10 19.76 -25.10
CA GLU A 61 -1.20 20.52 -25.97
C GLU A 61 -0.11 19.66 -26.64
N THR A 62 0.37 18.63 -25.95
CA THR A 62 1.43 17.75 -26.42
C THR A 62 0.93 16.53 -27.21
N GLY A 63 -0.38 16.27 -27.28
CA GLY A 63 -0.92 15.15 -28.03
C GLY A 63 -2.15 14.50 -27.39
N ALA A 64 -2.39 13.22 -27.67
CA ALA A 64 -3.46 12.48 -27.01
C ALA A 64 -3.16 12.35 -25.52
N TRP A 65 -4.15 12.57 -24.66
CA TRP A 65 -3.96 12.43 -23.23
C TRP A 65 -3.84 10.95 -22.82
N TYR A 66 -2.83 10.64 -22.01
CA TYR A 66 -2.63 9.34 -21.39
C TYR A 66 -2.60 9.44 -19.87
N ASP A 67 -3.18 8.44 -19.21
CA ASP A 67 -3.06 8.21 -17.78
C ASP A 67 -1.83 7.35 -17.49
N GLY A 68 -0.65 7.95 -17.61
CA GLY A 68 0.64 7.30 -17.47
C GLY A 68 1.79 8.29 -17.59
N TRP A 69 3.00 7.76 -17.68
CA TRP A 69 4.21 8.49 -18.06
C TRP A 69 4.54 8.18 -19.51
N GLU A 70 4.77 9.20 -20.33
CA GLU A 70 5.17 9.03 -21.74
C GLU A 70 6.18 10.11 -22.14
N THR A 71 7.29 9.65 -22.72
CA THR A 71 8.43 10.49 -23.09
C THR A 71 8.50 10.76 -24.60
N ARG A 72 9.32 11.75 -24.99
CA ARG A 72 9.57 12.05 -26.41
C ARG A 72 10.17 10.85 -27.13
N ARG A 73 9.84 10.74 -28.41
CA ARG A 73 10.41 9.73 -29.30
C ARG A 73 11.87 10.01 -29.62
N HIS A 74 12.58 8.94 -29.95
CA HIS A 74 13.96 8.96 -30.46
C HIS A 74 14.93 9.49 -29.40
N ASN A 75 14.80 8.98 -28.17
CA ASN A 75 15.74 9.29 -27.11
C ASN A 75 17.18 8.94 -27.58
N PRO A 76 18.11 9.92 -27.62
CA PRO A 76 19.49 9.64 -27.99
C PRO A 76 20.25 8.89 -26.90
N GLU A 77 19.76 8.93 -25.65
CA GLU A 77 20.32 8.21 -24.53
C GLU A 77 19.85 6.75 -24.50
N PRO A 78 20.56 5.85 -23.78
CA PRO A 78 20.19 4.42 -23.75
C PRO A 78 18.80 4.14 -23.15
N ALA A 79 18.32 5.01 -22.25
CA ALA A 79 17.06 4.88 -21.54
C ALA A 79 16.54 6.21 -21.01
N ASP A 80 15.22 6.35 -20.96
CA ASP A 80 14.54 7.30 -20.08
C ASP A 80 14.45 6.75 -18.66
N TRP A 81 14.42 7.63 -17.67
CA TRP A 81 14.38 7.22 -16.27
C TRP A 81 13.51 8.12 -15.41
N VAL A 82 13.05 7.57 -14.29
CA VAL A 82 12.35 8.30 -13.22
C VAL A 82 12.87 7.83 -11.86
N ILE A 83 13.16 8.78 -10.97
CA ILE A 83 13.58 8.55 -9.59
C ILE A 83 12.38 8.79 -8.67
N ILE A 84 12.10 7.81 -7.82
CA ILE A 84 10.95 7.80 -6.92
C ILE A 84 11.42 7.55 -5.50
N LYS A 85 11.02 8.42 -4.58
CA LYS A 85 11.13 8.22 -3.14
C LYS A 85 9.99 7.35 -2.65
N LEU A 86 10.28 6.37 -1.80
CA LEU A 86 9.26 5.52 -1.17
C LEU A 86 8.39 6.36 -0.23
N GLY A 87 7.13 5.95 -0.05
CA GLY A 87 6.21 6.59 0.90
C GLY A 87 6.47 6.19 2.37
N VAL A 88 7.47 5.35 2.61
CA VAL A 88 7.91 4.87 3.91
C VAL A 88 9.41 5.11 4.07
N PRO A 89 9.96 5.11 5.29
CA PRO A 89 11.39 5.36 5.51
C PRO A 89 12.29 4.42 4.70
N SER A 90 11.95 3.13 4.69
CA SER A 90 12.55 2.15 3.78
C SER A 90 11.73 0.87 3.68
N GLY A 91 12.05 0.01 2.70
CA GLY A 91 11.43 -1.29 2.54
C GLY A 91 12.29 -2.29 1.76
N LYS A 92 12.02 -3.58 1.96
CA LYS A 92 12.61 -4.68 1.18
C LYS A 92 11.65 -5.05 0.06
N VAL A 93 12.17 -5.21 -1.15
CA VAL A 93 11.35 -5.45 -2.35
C VAL A 93 11.16 -6.94 -2.56
N HIS A 94 9.93 -7.35 -2.84
CA HIS A 94 9.54 -8.73 -3.14
C HIS A 94 9.18 -8.90 -4.63
N GLY A 95 8.73 -7.83 -5.27
CA GLY A 95 8.33 -7.88 -6.67
C GLY A 95 8.08 -6.51 -7.27
N VAL A 96 7.97 -6.49 -8.58
CA VAL A 96 7.75 -5.30 -9.40
C VAL A 96 6.58 -5.55 -10.32
N GLU A 97 5.72 -4.54 -10.49
CA GLU A 97 4.75 -4.52 -11.58
C GLU A 97 4.91 -3.28 -12.46
N VAL A 98 4.90 -3.48 -13.78
CA VAL A 98 4.84 -2.44 -14.79
C VAL A 98 3.61 -2.67 -15.66
N ASP A 99 2.68 -1.72 -15.63
CA ASP A 99 1.47 -1.74 -16.45
C ASP A 99 1.67 -0.83 -17.67
N THR A 100 1.53 -1.37 -18.88
CA THR A 100 1.58 -0.62 -20.14
C THR A 100 0.17 -0.35 -20.70
N ALA A 101 -0.87 -0.42 -19.87
CA ALA A 101 -2.26 -0.18 -20.25
C ALA A 101 -2.42 1.02 -21.21
N PHE A 102 -3.18 0.79 -22.27
CA PHE A 102 -3.50 1.75 -23.35
C PHE A 102 -2.34 2.20 -24.24
N PHE A 103 -1.08 1.96 -23.86
CA PHE A 103 0.06 2.13 -24.76
C PHE A 103 0.14 0.92 -25.70
N SER A 104 -0.11 1.16 -26.98
CA SER A 104 -0.17 0.12 -28.02
C SER A 104 0.64 0.57 -29.24
N GLY A 105 1.80 -0.03 -29.41
CA GLY A 105 2.83 0.41 -30.37
C GLY A 105 3.81 1.45 -29.83
N ASN A 106 3.44 2.22 -28.80
CA ASN A 106 4.29 3.21 -28.10
C ASN A 106 4.57 2.85 -26.63
N HIS A 107 4.33 1.60 -26.23
CA HIS A 107 4.68 1.12 -24.88
C HIS A 107 6.20 1.07 -24.70
N ALA A 108 6.66 1.14 -23.44
CA ALA A 108 8.03 0.81 -23.08
C ALA A 108 8.42 -0.57 -23.65
N PRO A 109 9.44 -0.68 -24.52
CA PRO A 109 9.88 -1.97 -25.04
C PRO A 109 10.51 -2.86 -23.97
N ALA A 110 11.29 -2.26 -23.06
CA ALA A 110 11.90 -2.95 -21.95
C ALA A 110 12.09 -2.01 -20.76
N VAL A 111 12.19 -2.58 -19.56
CA VAL A 111 12.38 -1.85 -18.30
C VAL A 111 13.42 -2.51 -17.41
N SER A 112 14.02 -1.74 -16.50
CA SER A 112 14.79 -2.27 -15.36
C SER A 112 14.48 -1.43 -14.13
N VAL A 113 14.70 -1.98 -12.93
CA VAL A 113 14.52 -1.25 -11.67
C VAL A 113 15.78 -1.35 -10.82
N GLU A 114 16.17 -0.23 -10.25
CA GLU A 114 17.29 -0.11 -9.33
C GLU A 114 16.85 0.54 -8.03
N GLY A 115 17.61 0.32 -6.95
CA GLY A 115 17.32 0.87 -5.62
C GLY A 115 18.54 1.45 -4.93
N VAL A 116 18.30 2.36 -4.00
CA VAL A 116 19.32 2.87 -3.07
C VAL A 116 18.72 3.21 -1.70
N PHE A 117 19.51 3.01 -0.65
CA PHE A 117 19.21 3.52 0.69
C PHE A 117 20.02 4.78 0.97
N LEU A 118 19.33 5.88 1.27
CA LEU A 118 19.93 7.16 1.61
C LEU A 118 19.26 7.69 2.87
N GLU A 119 20.04 7.86 3.93
CA GLU A 119 19.56 8.41 5.18
C GLU A 119 19.54 9.95 5.11
N GLY A 120 18.35 10.56 5.23
CA GLY A 120 18.20 12.01 5.35
C GLY A 120 18.62 12.85 4.14
N ARG A 121 18.90 12.24 2.97
CA ARG A 121 19.29 12.93 1.74
C ARG A 121 18.61 12.35 0.49
N GLU A 122 18.56 13.15 -0.57
CA GLU A 122 18.07 12.74 -1.88
C GLU A 122 19.22 12.24 -2.78
N PRO A 123 18.92 11.42 -3.81
CA PRO A 123 19.91 10.98 -4.80
C PRO A 123 20.53 12.15 -5.58
N ASP A 124 21.82 12.02 -5.86
CA ASP A 124 22.66 12.92 -6.66
C ASP A 124 23.35 12.16 -7.82
N GLN A 125 24.24 12.84 -8.56
CA GLN A 125 24.97 12.26 -9.70
C GLN A 125 25.94 11.14 -9.30
N ASP A 126 26.42 11.13 -8.05
CA ASP A 126 27.38 10.15 -7.53
C ASP A 126 26.68 8.97 -6.85
N THR A 127 25.35 8.92 -6.91
CA THR A 127 24.56 7.86 -6.28
C THR A 127 24.82 6.52 -6.95
N VAL A 128 25.28 5.56 -6.15
CA VAL A 128 25.49 4.17 -6.58
C VAL A 128 24.17 3.42 -6.42
N TRP A 129 23.61 3.00 -7.56
CA TRP A 129 22.35 2.27 -7.65
C TRP A 129 22.59 0.75 -7.68
N GLU A 130 21.79 0.01 -6.92
CA GLU A 130 21.80 -1.46 -6.92
C GLU A 130 20.67 -2.00 -7.81
N SER A 131 20.95 -3.01 -8.64
CA SER A 131 19.93 -3.62 -9.49
C SER A 131 18.95 -4.45 -8.66
N ILE A 132 17.67 -4.10 -8.70
CA ILE A 132 16.55 -4.87 -8.12
C ILE A 132 15.95 -5.80 -9.18
N LEU A 133 15.66 -5.24 -10.37
CA LEU A 133 15.13 -5.95 -11.52
C LEU A 133 16.06 -5.69 -12.72
N PRO A 134 16.82 -6.69 -13.21
CA PRO A 134 17.58 -6.56 -14.44
C PRO A 134 16.64 -6.37 -15.62
N ARG A 135 17.16 -5.87 -16.74
CA ARG A 135 16.35 -5.55 -17.93
C ARG A 135 15.37 -6.66 -18.32
N GLN A 136 14.08 -6.33 -18.37
CA GLN A 136 12.97 -7.20 -18.77
C GLN A 136 12.23 -6.59 -19.95
N GLU A 137 11.76 -7.44 -20.87
CA GLU A 137 10.90 -7.00 -21.98
C GLU A 137 9.45 -6.78 -21.53
N CYS A 138 8.84 -5.76 -22.11
CA CYS A 138 7.45 -5.41 -21.97
C CYS A 138 6.71 -5.58 -23.31
N GLY A 139 5.40 -5.79 -23.22
CA GLY A 139 4.48 -5.85 -24.34
C GLY A 139 3.40 -4.76 -24.23
N PRO A 140 2.58 -4.59 -25.29
CA PRO A 140 1.59 -3.53 -25.35
C PRO A 140 0.38 -3.80 -24.47
N THR A 141 -0.15 -2.77 -23.81
CA THR A 141 -1.46 -2.79 -23.13
C THR A 141 -1.65 -3.98 -22.18
N GLN A 142 -0.65 -4.25 -21.33
CA GLN A 142 -0.72 -5.34 -20.37
C GLN A 142 0.07 -5.06 -19.10
N ARG A 143 -0.31 -5.78 -18.04
CA ARG A 143 0.40 -5.79 -16.75
C ARG A 143 1.52 -6.82 -16.79
N HIS A 144 2.72 -6.38 -16.42
CA HIS A 144 3.92 -7.21 -16.28
C HIS A 144 4.24 -7.31 -14.81
N VAL A 145 4.28 -8.53 -14.28
CA VAL A 145 4.52 -8.74 -12.85
C VAL A 145 5.69 -9.70 -12.69
N TRP A 146 6.71 -9.25 -11.98
CA TRP A 146 7.89 -10.03 -11.68
C TRP A 146 8.00 -10.24 -10.18
N ARG A 147 8.11 -11.50 -9.78
CA ARG A 147 8.41 -11.92 -8.42
C ARG A 147 9.92 -12.16 -8.30
N LEU A 148 10.54 -11.54 -7.31
CA LEU A 148 11.92 -11.85 -6.96
C LEU A 148 11.97 -13.22 -6.26
N PRO A 149 13.04 -14.00 -6.47
CA PRO A 149 13.16 -15.32 -5.85
C PRO A 149 13.11 -15.26 -4.32
N GLU A 150 13.73 -14.21 -3.77
CA GLU A 150 13.68 -13.84 -2.36
C GLU A 150 13.51 -12.33 -2.26
N PRO A 151 12.96 -11.81 -1.15
CA PRO A 151 13.00 -10.38 -0.88
C PRO A 151 14.43 -9.86 -0.95
N THR A 152 14.60 -8.60 -1.36
CA THR A 152 15.93 -7.98 -1.42
C THR A 152 16.61 -8.04 -0.06
N ARG A 153 17.91 -8.36 -0.06
CA ARG A 153 18.70 -8.44 1.17
C ARG A 153 18.68 -7.10 1.89
N ASP A 154 19.01 -6.05 1.13
CA ASP A 154 19.10 -4.68 1.57
C ASP A 154 17.73 -3.98 1.43
N ALA A 155 17.49 -3.00 2.30
CA ALA A 155 16.30 -2.16 2.26
C ALA A 155 16.61 -0.91 1.44
N TYR A 156 15.60 -0.37 0.75
CA TYR A 156 15.74 0.81 -0.09
C TYR A 156 14.85 1.95 0.40
N SER A 157 15.26 3.17 0.10
CA SER A 157 14.54 4.42 0.39
C SER A 157 14.09 5.14 -0.88
N HIS A 158 14.79 4.86 -2.00
CA HIS A 158 14.51 5.39 -3.32
C HIS A 158 14.66 4.26 -4.34
N VAL A 159 13.92 4.37 -5.45
CA VAL A 159 14.08 3.51 -6.62
C VAL A 159 14.18 4.32 -7.89
N ARG A 160 14.85 3.76 -8.89
CA ARG A 160 14.92 4.29 -10.24
C ARG A 160 14.33 3.27 -11.21
N LEU A 161 13.33 3.69 -11.97
CA LEU A 161 12.80 2.92 -13.10
C LEU A 161 13.48 3.44 -14.37
N ASN A 162 14.06 2.53 -15.16
CA ASN A 162 14.62 2.82 -16.47
C ASN A 162 13.74 2.20 -17.56
N MET A 163 13.44 2.96 -18.62
CA MET A 163 12.64 2.58 -19.79
C MET A 163 13.51 2.66 -21.05
N TYR A 164 13.61 1.57 -21.82
CA TYR A 164 14.58 1.44 -22.90
C TYR A 164 13.95 1.42 -24.31
N PRO A 165 14.31 2.35 -25.22
CA PRO A 165 14.99 3.63 -24.97
C PRO A 165 14.03 4.74 -24.51
N ASP A 166 12.78 4.66 -24.95
CA ASP A 166 11.69 5.62 -24.70
C ASP A 166 10.32 4.91 -24.87
N GLY A 167 9.22 5.61 -24.59
CA GLY A 167 7.86 5.09 -24.76
C GLY A 167 6.91 5.51 -23.64
N GLY A 168 5.93 4.66 -23.35
CA GLY A 168 4.91 4.92 -22.33
C GLY A 168 4.66 3.76 -21.36
N ILE A 169 4.42 4.12 -20.09
CA ILE A 169 4.10 3.23 -18.98
C ILE A 169 2.93 3.84 -18.19
N ALA A 170 1.88 3.06 -17.96
CA ALA A 170 0.69 3.53 -17.25
C ALA A 170 0.87 3.53 -15.73
N ARG A 171 1.39 2.44 -15.15
CA ARG A 171 1.65 2.30 -13.71
C ARG A 171 2.94 1.57 -13.42
N PHE A 172 3.53 1.90 -12.27
CA PHE A 172 4.65 1.19 -11.67
C PHE A 172 4.31 0.89 -10.20
N ARG A 173 4.38 -0.38 -9.81
CA ARG A 173 4.22 -0.83 -8.42
C ARG A 173 5.49 -1.50 -7.93
N LEU A 174 5.84 -1.22 -6.68
CA LEU A 174 6.97 -1.83 -6.00
C LEU A 174 6.46 -2.57 -4.77
N PHE A 175 6.21 -3.88 -4.93
CA PHE A 175 5.69 -4.70 -3.85
C PHE A 175 6.80 -5.03 -2.86
N GLY A 176 6.59 -4.71 -1.59
CA GLY A 176 7.57 -5.03 -0.57
C GLY A 176 7.06 -4.91 0.87
N THR A 177 7.95 -5.26 1.79
CA THR A 177 7.74 -5.14 3.23
C THR A 177 8.41 -3.88 3.75
N VAL A 178 7.68 -3.12 4.57
CA VAL A 178 8.21 -1.92 5.20
C VAL A 178 9.26 -2.31 6.24
N VAL A 179 10.35 -1.55 6.32
CA VAL A 179 11.33 -1.62 7.40
C VAL A 179 11.11 -0.38 8.29
N PRO A 180 10.40 -0.54 9.43
CA PRO A 180 10.02 0.58 10.27
C PRO A 180 11.22 1.20 10.99
N VAL A 181 11.16 2.51 11.23
CA VAL A 181 12.05 3.20 12.15
C VAL A 181 11.24 3.61 13.37
N PHE A 182 11.47 2.91 14.49
CA PHE A 182 10.74 3.18 15.71
C PHE A 182 11.46 4.19 16.60
N PRO A 183 10.72 4.98 17.41
CA PRO A 183 11.31 5.77 18.48
C PRO A 183 12.15 4.91 19.43
N THR A 184 13.26 5.48 19.91
CA THR A 184 14.16 4.81 20.87
C THR A 184 13.56 4.71 22.26
N ASP A 185 12.71 5.66 22.64
CA ASP A 185 11.97 5.63 23.89
C ASP A 185 10.88 4.54 23.88
N PRO A 186 10.95 3.55 24.79
CA PRO A 186 9.95 2.47 24.87
C PRO A 186 8.55 2.96 25.25
N GLU A 187 8.45 4.10 25.93
CA GLU A 187 7.16 4.65 26.39
C GLU A 187 6.45 5.46 25.31
N SER A 188 7.10 5.70 24.18
CA SER A 188 6.53 6.40 23.04
C SER A 188 5.30 5.68 22.50
N ILE A 189 4.17 6.39 22.50
CA ILE A 189 2.93 5.93 21.88
C ILE A 189 3.04 6.11 20.37
N ILE A 190 2.86 5.03 19.62
CA ILE A 190 2.86 5.02 18.16
C ILE A 190 1.60 4.33 17.65
N ASP A 191 1.18 4.64 16.42
CA ASP A 191 0.14 3.87 15.73
C ASP A 191 0.73 2.54 15.25
N LEU A 192 0.50 1.47 16.03
CA LEU A 192 0.97 0.12 15.77
C LEU A 192 0.35 -0.48 14.50
N ALA A 193 -0.81 0.02 14.06
CA ALA A 193 -1.45 -0.42 12.82
C ALA A 193 -0.98 0.37 11.59
N HIS A 194 -0.29 1.50 11.78
CA HIS A 194 0.16 2.34 10.68
C HIS A 194 1.09 1.58 9.72
N VAL A 195 0.87 1.72 8.42
CA VAL A 195 1.67 1.05 7.38
C VAL A 195 3.17 1.38 7.48
N ALA A 196 3.52 2.64 7.75
CA ALA A 196 4.93 3.05 7.94
C ALA A 196 5.59 2.41 9.17
N ASN A 197 4.79 1.97 10.14
CA ASN A 197 5.26 1.23 11.31
C ASN A 197 5.30 -0.29 11.07
N GLY A 198 4.97 -0.76 9.85
CA GLY A 198 4.94 -2.16 9.46
C GLY A 198 3.55 -2.81 9.56
N GLY A 199 2.50 -2.04 9.86
CA GLY A 199 1.14 -2.56 9.92
C GLY A 199 0.66 -3.07 8.56
N LEU A 200 -0.05 -4.19 8.57
CA LEU A 200 -0.47 -4.87 7.35
C LEU A 200 -1.86 -5.49 7.49
N ALA A 201 -2.77 -5.13 6.58
CA ALA A 201 -4.08 -5.77 6.47
C ALA A 201 -3.93 -7.10 5.72
N VAL A 202 -3.95 -8.22 6.45
CA VAL A 202 -3.61 -9.54 5.92
C VAL A 202 -4.78 -10.21 5.20
N SER A 203 -6.00 -10.02 5.70
CA SER A 203 -7.21 -10.61 5.12
C SER A 203 -8.46 -9.79 5.45
N CYS A 204 -9.54 -10.02 4.71
CA CYS A 204 -10.84 -9.37 4.90
C CYS A 204 -11.96 -10.25 4.32
N SER A 205 -13.19 -10.01 4.74
CA SER A 205 -14.38 -10.73 4.23
C SER A 205 -14.75 -10.33 2.79
N ASP A 206 -14.73 -9.03 2.49
CA ASP A 206 -15.13 -8.45 1.21
C ASP A 206 -14.34 -7.16 0.93
N GLN A 207 -14.20 -6.80 -0.35
CA GLN A 207 -13.62 -5.53 -0.80
C GLN A 207 -14.30 -5.08 -2.10
N HIS A 208 -15.52 -4.56 -1.97
CA HIS A 208 -16.28 -4.06 -3.11
C HIS A 208 -15.68 -2.78 -3.71
N PHE A 209 -15.35 -1.80 -2.87
CA PHE A 209 -14.64 -0.58 -3.26
C PHE A 209 -13.46 -0.27 -2.33
N GLY A 210 -12.42 0.31 -2.91
CA GLY A 210 -11.15 0.51 -2.22
C GLY A 210 -10.51 -0.82 -1.81
N THR A 211 -9.58 -0.76 -0.86
CA THR A 211 -8.87 -1.95 -0.37
C THR A 211 -8.65 -1.87 1.12
N ARG A 212 -8.61 -3.02 1.79
CA ARG A 212 -8.27 -3.19 3.22
C ARG A 212 -6.97 -2.48 3.61
N HIS A 213 -6.00 -2.37 2.70
CA HIS A 213 -4.73 -1.68 2.97
C HIS A 213 -4.93 -0.18 3.20
N ASN A 214 -5.99 0.41 2.64
CA ASN A 214 -6.31 1.82 2.81
C ASN A 214 -6.60 2.21 4.27
N LEU A 215 -7.05 1.25 5.09
CA LEU A 215 -7.30 1.48 6.52
C LEU A 215 -6.06 1.98 7.26
N LEU A 216 -4.87 1.63 6.76
CA LEU A 216 -3.60 1.83 7.47
C LEU A 216 -2.76 2.99 6.90
N LEU A 217 -3.25 3.63 5.83
CA LEU A 217 -2.53 4.68 5.12
C LEU A 217 -2.38 5.97 5.95
N PRO A 218 -1.44 6.86 5.60
CA PRO A 218 -1.33 8.18 6.22
C PRO A 218 -2.58 9.06 6.05
N GLY A 219 -2.67 10.08 6.90
CA GLY A 219 -3.73 11.09 6.87
C GLY A 219 -5.14 10.51 6.99
N ARG A 220 -6.14 11.25 6.50
CA ARG A 220 -7.56 10.84 6.56
C ARG A 220 -8.18 10.60 5.17
N GLY A 221 -7.41 10.72 4.09
CA GLY A 221 -7.89 10.54 2.72
C GLY A 221 -8.55 11.79 2.13
N LYS A 222 -9.00 11.67 0.87
CA LYS A 222 -9.53 12.78 0.05
C LYS A 222 -11.01 12.62 -0.35
N ASP A 223 -11.47 11.38 -0.53
CA ASP A 223 -12.81 11.01 -0.97
C ASP A 223 -13.14 9.59 -0.49
N MET A 224 -14.22 8.94 -0.92
CA MET A 224 -14.53 7.57 -0.47
C MET A 224 -13.58 6.50 -1.03
N GLY A 225 -12.99 6.71 -2.20
CA GLY A 225 -12.25 5.70 -2.96
C GLY A 225 -10.92 5.27 -2.32
N ASP A 226 -10.41 6.06 -1.38
CA ASP A 226 -9.21 5.74 -0.58
C ASP A 226 -9.54 5.21 0.83
N GLY A 227 -10.72 4.60 1.01
CA GLY A 227 -11.08 3.81 2.20
C GLY A 227 -11.19 2.31 1.89
N TRP A 228 -11.77 1.54 2.81
CA TRP A 228 -12.22 0.17 2.59
C TRP A 228 -13.76 0.15 2.67
N GLU A 229 -14.42 -0.39 1.65
CA GLU A 229 -15.88 -0.49 1.57
C GLU A 229 -16.33 -1.87 1.09
N THR A 230 -17.35 -2.41 1.74
CA THR A 230 -17.94 -3.70 1.40
C THR A 230 -19.28 -3.60 0.69
N ALA A 231 -19.67 -4.68 0.01
CA ALA A 231 -20.95 -4.78 -0.67
C ALA A 231 -22.10 -4.77 0.35
N ARG A 232 -23.18 -4.08 0.00
CA ARG A 232 -24.39 -4.05 0.83
C ARG A 232 -24.95 -5.46 1.04
N SER A 233 -25.09 -5.87 2.28
CA SER A 233 -25.69 -7.14 2.67
C SER A 233 -27.18 -7.00 2.97
N ARG A 234 -27.88 -8.13 2.85
CA ARG A 234 -29.27 -8.31 3.29
C ARG A 234 -29.43 -9.54 4.19
N VAL A 235 -28.33 -10.24 4.48
CA VAL A 235 -28.34 -11.46 5.26
C VAL A 235 -28.45 -11.09 6.74
N PRO A 236 -29.46 -11.60 7.48
CA PRO A 236 -29.58 -11.32 8.91
C PRO A 236 -28.31 -11.73 9.67
N GLY A 237 -27.78 -10.81 10.48
CA GLY A 237 -26.57 -11.05 11.27
C GLY A 237 -25.27 -11.01 10.47
N HIS A 238 -25.30 -10.57 9.21
CA HIS A 238 -24.08 -10.34 8.42
C HIS A 238 -23.16 -9.33 9.12
N VAL A 239 -21.86 -9.58 9.00
CA VAL A 239 -20.80 -8.67 9.38
C VAL A 239 -19.69 -8.76 8.34
N ASP A 240 -19.00 -7.65 8.12
CA ASP A 240 -17.75 -7.64 7.36
C ASP A 240 -16.58 -7.38 8.30
N TRP A 241 -15.40 -7.86 7.94
CA TRP A 241 -14.23 -7.76 8.80
C TRP A 241 -12.94 -7.60 8.01
N THR A 242 -11.92 -7.04 8.68
CA THR A 242 -10.54 -7.01 8.22
C THR A 242 -9.61 -7.41 9.38
N VAL A 243 -8.70 -8.35 9.14
CA VAL A 243 -7.63 -8.72 10.06
C VAL A 243 -6.37 -7.93 9.71
N ILE A 244 -5.78 -7.30 10.72
CA ILE A 244 -4.61 -6.43 10.61
C ILE A 244 -3.53 -6.96 11.53
N LYS A 245 -2.37 -7.27 10.97
CA LYS A 245 -1.14 -7.49 11.71
C LYS A 245 -0.54 -6.15 12.09
N LEU A 246 -0.28 -5.96 13.37
CA LEU A 246 0.41 -4.76 13.86
C LEU A 246 1.88 -4.82 13.45
N GLY A 247 2.46 -3.66 13.16
CA GLY A 247 3.86 -3.55 12.74
C GLY A 247 4.86 -3.89 13.83
N ALA A 248 4.43 -3.81 15.09
CA ALA A 248 5.11 -4.38 16.25
C ALA A 248 4.09 -4.94 17.24
N LYS A 249 4.46 -5.97 17.98
CA LYS A 249 3.69 -6.38 19.15
C LYS A 249 3.69 -5.25 20.18
N GLY A 250 2.57 -5.02 20.86
CA GLY A 250 2.46 -3.88 21.77
C GLY A 250 1.26 -3.91 22.71
N TYR A 251 1.20 -2.91 23.57
CA TYR A 251 0.10 -2.67 24.50
C TYR A 251 -0.77 -1.54 23.95
N ILE A 252 -2.06 -1.80 23.74
CA ILE A 252 -2.98 -0.84 23.13
C ILE A 252 -3.43 0.18 24.18
N GLU A 253 -3.31 1.47 23.84
CA GLU A 253 -3.73 2.61 24.66
C GLU A 253 -4.96 3.31 24.08
N GLU A 254 -5.12 3.32 22.75
CA GLU A 254 -6.28 3.90 22.08
C GLU A 254 -6.53 3.24 20.72
N VAL A 255 -7.79 3.10 20.35
CA VAL A 255 -8.21 2.71 19.00
C VAL A 255 -9.04 3.83 18.39
N ILE A 256 -8.79 4.20 17.14
CA ILE A 256 -9.63 5.14 16.38
C ILE A 256 -10.14 4.47 15.11
N ALA A 257 -11.46 4.50 14.91
CA ALA A 257 -12.08 4.13 13.65
C ALA A 257 -12.68 5.37 12.98
N ASP A 258 -12.17 5.72 11.80
CA ASP A 258 -12.59 6.91 11.06
C ASP A 258 -13.52 6.52 9.92
N THR A 259 -14.70 7.13 9.84
CA THR A 259 -15.67 6.96 8.74
C THR A 259 -15.70 8.15 7.78
N LEU A 260 -14.63 8.98 7.75
CA LEU A 260 -14.53 10.13 6.85
C LEU A 260 -14.94 9.76 5.41
N HIS A 261 -15.74 10.63 4.81
CA HIS A 261 -16.34 10.53 3.48
C HIS A 261 -17.43 9.46 3.30
N PHE A 262 -17.60 8.51 4.21
CA PHE A 262 -18.72 7.57 4.19
C PHE A 262 -19.96 8.19 4.82
N ARG A 263 -20.78 8.85 3.99
CA ARG A 263 -21.90 9.69 4.46
C ARG A 263 -23.27 9.01 4.46
N GLY A 264 -23.46 8.05 3.56
CA GLY A 264 -24.68 7.26 3.45
C GLY A 264 -24.46 5.76 3.57
N ASN A 265 -23.20 5.34 3.68
CA ASN A 265 -22.74 3.95 3.66
C ASN A 265 -21.63 3.71 4.69
N PHE A 266 -21.57 4.51 5.75
CA PHE A 266 -20.81 4.13 6.95
C PHE A 266 -21.51 2.94 7.63
N PRO A 267 -20.78 2.09 8.36
CA PRO A 267 -21.40 0.97 9.06
C PRO A 267 -22.34 1.45 10.16
N GLN A 268 -23.35 0.65 10.50
CA GLN A 268 -24.23 0.97 11.63
C GLN A 268 -23.45 0.95 12.94
N ALA A 269 -22.55 -0.02 13.10
CA ALA A 269 -21.70 -0.17 14.27
C ALA A 269 -20.39 -0.87 13.91
N ILE A 270 -19.42 -0.77 14.81
CA ILE A 270 -18.17 -1.52 14.74
C ILE A 270 -17.88 -2.25 16.04
N GLU A 271 -17.05 -3.28 15.92
CA GLU A 271 -16.37 -3.97 17.02
C GLU A 271 -14.90 -4.12 16.64
N VAL A 272 -14.01 -4.18 17.64
CA VAL A 272 -12.60 -4.46 17.41
C VAL A 272 -12.16 -5.56 18.37
N TYR A 273 -11.46 -6.54 17.83
CA TYR A 273 -10.88 -7.66 18.58
C TYR A 273 -9.35 -7.60 18.51
N ALA A 274 -8.69 -8.19 19.51
CA ALA A 274 -7.24 -8.32 19.58
C ALA A 274 -6.82 -9.77 19.82
N ILE A 275 -5.61 -10.11 19.38
CA ILE A 275 -4.99 -11.41 19.63
C ILE A 275 -3.46 -11.26 19.70
N ASN A 276 -2.82 -12.12 20.51
CA ASN A 276 -1.38 -12.36 20.45
C ASN A 276 -1.09 -13.69 19.74
N SER A 277 -0.41 -13.63 18.61
CA SER A 277 0.05 -14.77 17.82
C SER A 277 1.43 -14.47 17.22
N ASP A 278 2.18 -15.53 16.94
CA ASP A 278 3.42 -15.48 16.16
C ASP A 278 3.19 -15.78 14.67
N GLU A 279 1.97 -16.20 14.31
CA GLU A 279 1.57 -16.47 12.93
C GLU A 279 1.48 -15.17 12.12
N HIS A 280 1.79 -15.25 10.82
CA HIS A 280 1.68 -14.10 9.91
C HIS A 280 0.23 -13.78 9.55
N GLU A 281 -0.58 -14.82 9.36
CA GLU A 281 -2.01 -14.71 9.08
C GLU A 281 -2.76 -15.45 10.17
N VAL A 282 -3.71 -14.77 10.83
CA VAL A 282 -4.58 -15.37 11.84
C VAL A 282 -5.99 -15.46 11.23
N PRO A 283 -6.64 -16.64 11.24
CA PRO A 283 -8.01 -16.78 10.78
C PRO A 283 -8.97 -15.85 11.54
N ALA A 284 -9.97 -15.29 10.87
CA ALA A 284 -10.92 -14.36 11.49
C ALA A 284 -11.82 -15.05 12.54
N GLU A 285 -12.00 -16.36 12.42
CA GLU A 285 -12.78 -17.25 13.27
C GLU A 285 -11.98 -17.85 14.44
N ASP A 286 -10.71 -17.51 14.59
CA ASP A 286 -9.87 -18.03 15.69
C ASP A 286 -10.52 -17.75 17.07
N ALA A 287 -10.65 -18.79 17.89
CA ALA A 287 -11.33 -18.68 19.19
C ALA A 287 -10.58 -17.80 20.22
N ARG A 288 -9.31 -17.47 19.96
CA ARG A 288 -8.46 -16.63 20.83
C ARG A 288 -8.70 -15.13 20.64
N TRP A 289 -9.50 -14.70 19.66
CA TRP A 289 -9.85 -13.30 19.48
C TRP A 289 -10.60 -12.76 20.71
N GLU A 290 -10.03 -11.77 21.39
CA GLU A 290 -10.66 -11.11 22.54
C GLU A 290 -11.26 -9.77 22.11
N LEU A 291 -12.51 -9.50 22.48
CA LEU A 291 -13.18 -8.22 22.19
C LEU A 291 -12.50 -7.10 22.98
N ILE A 292 -12.06 -6.05 22.29
CA ILE A 292 -11.43 -4.87 22.89
C ILE A 292 -12.24 -3.58 22.74
N VAL A 293 -12.95 -3.41 21.63
CA VAL A 293 -13.93 -2.33 21.45
C VAL A 293 -15.30 -2.99 21.33
N PRO A 294 -16.19 -2.81 22.32
CA PRO A 294 -17.53 -3.39 22.26
C PRO A 294 -18.34 -2.76 21.13
N ARG A 295 -19.48 -3.39 20.79
CA ARG A 295 -20.36 -2.92 19.73
C ARG A 295 -20.71 -1.45 19.89
N SER A 296 -20.15 -0.62 19.02
CA SER A 296 -20.20 0.83 19.12
C SER A 296 -20.86 1.42 17.88
N PRO A 297 -21.96 2.17 18.01
CA PRO A 297 -22.60 2.83 16.89
C PRO A 297 -21.65 3.80 16.19
N CYS A 298 -21.72 3.85 14.85
CA CYS A 298 -20.97 4.83 14.08
C CYS A 298 -21.85 5.98 13.60
N ALA A 299 -21.20 7.10 13.32
CA ALA A 299 -21.75 8.25 12.62
C ALA A 299 -21.03 8.43 11.27
N LYS A 300 -21.68 9.14 10.35
CA LYS A 300 -21.05 9.57 9.10
C LYS A 300 -19.90 10.53 9.34
N ASP A 301 -18.88 10.45 8.50
CA ASP A 301 -17.85 11.50 8.38
C ASP A 301 -17.13 11.81 9.73
N THR A 302 -16.95 10.81 10.59
CA THR A 302 -16.59 10.99 12.02
C THR A 302 -15.45 10.06 12.45
N GLU A 303 -14.54 10.58 13.29
CA GLU A 303 -13.58 9.76 14.05
C GLU A 303 -14.22 9.24 15.34
N HIS A 304 -14.18 7.92 15.54
CA HIS A 304 -14.66 7.24 16.73
C HIS A 304 -13.45 6.81 17.55
N ALA A 305 -13.13 7.57 18.58
CA ALA A 305 -11.99 7.30 19.46
C ALA A 305 -12.41 6.47 20.69
N PHE A 306 -11.63 5.43 20.97
CA PHE A 306 -11.80 4.52 22.10
C PHE A 306 -10.52 4.54 22.92
N PRO A 307 -10.40 5.48 23.88
CA PRO A 307 -9.26 5.53 24.80
C PRO A 307 -9.26 4.31 25.73
N SER A 308 -8.14 4.06 26.41
CA SER A 308 -7.92 2.91 27.30
C SER A 308 -9.02 2.68 28.35
N THR A 309 -9.72 3.74 28.78
CA THR A 309 -10.85 3.65 29.71
C THR A 309 -12.11 3.00 29.12
N LEU A 310 -12.25 2.97 27.79
CA LEU A 310 -13.35 2.32 27.07
C LEU A 310 -12.95 0.96 26.49
N LEU A 311 -11.66 0.63 26.49
CA LEU A 311 -11.15 -0.64 25.99
C LEU A 311 -11.40 -1.75 27.01
N GLN A 312 -11.72 -2.93 26.49
CA GLN A 312 -11.89 -4.16 27.26
C GLN A 312 -10.72 -5.10 27.00
N ASN A 313 -10.37 -5.96 27.96
CA ASN A 313 -9.40 -7.04 27.74
C ASN A 313 -8.03 -6.60 27.17
N THR A 314 -7.58 -5.35 27.39
CA THR A 314 -6.27 -4.86 26.91
C THR A 314 -5.23 -4.70 28.00
N GLN A 315 -5.65 -4.60 29.27
CA GLN A 315 -4.74 -4.27 30.38
C GLN A 315 -3.61 -5.30 30.53
N SER A 316 -2.36 -4.82 30.43
CA SER A 316 -1.13 -5.62 30.51
C SER A 316 -1.04 -6.78 29.50
N LYS A 317 -1.86 -6.77 28.44
CA LYS A 317 -1.82 -7.79 27.39
C LYS A 317 -1.07 -7.28 26.17
N VAL A 318 -0.10 -8.08 25.74
CA VAL A 318 0.59 -7.86 24.47
C VAL A 318 -0.31 -8.29 23.34
N VAL A 319 -0.49 -7.44 22.35
CA VAL A 319 -1.28 -7.67 21.13
C VAL A 319 -0.36 -7.69 19.92
N SER A 320 -0.67 -8.55 18.96
CA SER A 320 0.06 -8.70 17.69
C SER A 320 -0.80 -8.39 16.46
N HIS A 321 -2.10 -8.65 16.56
CA HIS A 321 -3.06 -8.42 15.49
C HIS A 321 -4.34 -7.83 16.08
N VAL A 322 -5.04 -7.06 15.27
CA VAL A 322 -6.41 -6.62 15.54
C VAL A 322 -7.34 -7.07 14.42
N LYS A 323 -8.62 -7.23 14.72
CA LYS A 323 -9.67 -7.51 13.75
C LYS A 323 -10.75 -6.45 13.89
N LEU A 324 -10.89 -5.61 12.87
CA LEU A 324 -11.99 -4.67 12.75
C LEU A 324 -13.19 -5.44 12.19
N VAL A 325 -14.33 -5.33 12.86
CA VAL A 325 -15.63 -5.84 12.40
C VAL A 325 -16.55 -4.65 12.19
N ILE A 326 -17.18 -4.58 11.02
CA ILE A 326 -18.19 -3.59 10.66
C ILE A 326 -19.55 -4.29 10.53
N ILE A 327 -20.60 -3.61 10.97
CA ILE A 327 -21.93 -4.20 11.12
C ILE A 327 -22.99 -3.30 10.47
N PRO A 328 -23.90 -3.84 9.63
CA PRO A 328 -23.76 -5.14 8.97
C PRO A 328 -22.66 -5.13 7.90
N ASP A 329 -22.49 -4.00 7.22
CA ASP A 329 -21.57 -3.76 6.10
C ASP A 329 -21.30 -2.25 6.03
N GLY A 330 -20.51 -1.80 5.06
CA GLY A 330 -20.29 -0.38 4.79
C GLY A 330 -18.83 -0.02 4.59
N GLY A 331 -18.49 1.25 4.82
CA GLY A 331 -17.16 1.78 4.58
C GLY A 331 -16.49 2.42 5.78
N VAL A 332 -15.20 2.16 5.92
CA VAL A 332 -14.31 2.74 6.95
C VAL A 332 -13.09 3.32 6.26
N LYS A 333 -12.71 4.53 6.69
CA LYS A 333 -11.60 5.28 6.12
C LYS A 333 -10.26 4.82 6.68
N ARG A 334 -10.11 4.85 8.00
CA ARG A 334 -8.88 4.45 8.70
C ARG A 334 -9.19 3.67 9.96
N LEU A 335 -8.25 2.81 10.33
CA LEU A 335 -8.14 2.27 11.68
C LEU A 335 -6.77 2.67 12.23
N ARG A 336 -6.77 3.29 13.42
CA ARG A 336 -5.56 3.62 14.19
C ARG A 336 -5.54 2.77 15.44
N VAL A 337 -4.39 2.23 15.79
CA VAL A 337 -4.19 1.45 17.02
C VAL A 337 -2.98 2.02 17.72
N PHE A 338 -3.19 3.03 18.56
CA PHE A 338 -2.14 3.68 19.31
C PHE A 338 -1.75 2.84 20.51
N GLY A 339 -0.45 2.68 20.71
CA GLY A 339 0.06 1.88 21.81
C GLY A 339 1.57 1.95 21.95
N LYS A 340 2.07 1.29 22.99
CA LYS A 340 3.49 1.16 23.28
C LYS A 340 4.00 -0.17 22.76
N ARG A 341 5.24 -0.21 22.25
CA ARG A 341 5.83 -1.46 21.76
C ARG A 341 6.15 -2.38 22.94
N ALA A 342 5.84 -3.66 22.78
CA ALA A 342 6.34 -4.70 23.66
C ALA A 342 7.77 -5.05 23.22
N LEU A 343 8.75 -4.44 23.88
CA LEU A 343 10.15 -4.78 23.63
C LEU A 343 10.39 -6.22 24.09
N LYS A 344 11.08 -7.01 23.26
CA LYS A 344 11.56 -8.33 23.68
C LYS A 344 12.49 -8.12 24.88
N ALA A 345 12.21 -8.82 25.98
CA ALA A 345 13.11 -8.90 27.13
C ALA A 345 14.44 -9.54 26.73
#